data_AF-A0A0W0R147-F1
#
_entry.id   AF-A0A0W0R147-F1
#
_cell.length_a   1.000
_cell.length_b   1.000
_cell.length_c   1.000
_cell.angle_alpha   90.00
_cell.angle_beta   90.00
_cell.angle_gamma   90.00
#
_symmetry.space_group_name_H-M   'P 1'
#
loop_
_entity.id
_entity.type
_entity.pdbx_description
1 polymer ?
#
loop_
_entity_poly.entity_id
_entity_poly.type
_entity_poly.pdbx_seq_one_letter_code
_entity_poly.pdbx_strand_id
1 'polypeptide(L)'
;MPNEKQYSFFLEDKRRFFNDIPMGEHPFQAVAFQTADKQELTAANLNLLEEEFKQLFATISDLNSEAYWLYCYYCAQLLANYYDAYGKHEQARTYQKIANGIYLASTSPESHLDEDISFRSYIKNKISAGVHEMIHTPFHVSKIKSWVSLVNITRLQLVFSRIATGQIIKYANTQQWIGKLNQLMHLHLDSDAMIAKLNSANGLFNFLSVGLFATRFMLNAAMLLKHLCFPGTEESKVSLLQRFRNEVAKRHCEGLNDAVWGTVNLIANFNWVSASTGNTLMSCFLFFDVSLLVYRRQLAKSAYEIKRSQYLDEIKQIEELIGLTEGEDAAALDEQLRVTRNQLQKLEDTWQGSSANFNCNIAAAVLLMSGFTASLLISAPAAGPISFFVCTIAVAMYLSADLYGNYKEKCVPVERSRRLGLFNANQELKEIQEAKSAFTTSMVKNTLMPMIFLATFSASAPAAVALFCLYVGYESYKGFQAQHPKKDPAPDSVDVTTGVSPQM
;
A
#
# COMPACT_ATOMS: atom_id res chain seq x y z
N MET A 1 -25.69 -12.91 6.10
CA MET A 1 -25.82 -11.49 5.70
C MET A 1 -25.22 -10.64 6.81
N PRO A 2 -24.37 -9.65 6.50
CA PRO A 2 -24.05 -8.61 7.47
C PRO A 2 -25.37 -8.02 8.00
N ASN A 3 -25.43 -7.73 9.29
CA ASN A 3 -26.64 -7.27 9.94
C ASN A 3 -26.94 -5.85 9.44
N GLU A 4 -28.11 -5.56 8.84
CA GLU A 4 -28.51 -4.19 8.40
C GLU A 4 -28.28 -3.13 9.49
N LYS A 5 -28.38 -3.55 10.76
CA LYS A 5 -28.04 -2.72 11.94
C LYS A 5 -26.64 -2.11 11.89
N GLN A 6 -25.69 -2.72 11.20
CA GLN A 6 -24.28 -2.34 11.22
C GLN A 6 -23.97 -1.04 10.46
N TYR A 7 -24.79 -0.64 9.48
CA TYR A 7 -24.63 0.61 8.72
C TYR A 7 -25.93 1.44 8.61
N SER A 8 -27.02 1.01 9.25
CA SER A 8 -28.29 1.75 9.31
C SER A 8 -28.13 3.24 9.65
N PHE A 9 -27.41 3.57 10.73
CA PHE A 9 -27.16 4.97 11.12
C PHE A 9 -26.38 5.77 10.08
N PHE A 10 -25.45 5.15 9.36
CA PHE A 10 -24.72 5.81 8.27
C PHE A 10 -25.65 6.10 7.08
N LEU A 11 -26.51 5.14 6.74
CA LEU A 11 -27.52 5.30 5.69
C LEU A 11 -28.55 6.38 6.02
N GLU A 12 -29.03 6.40 7.27
CA GLU A 12 -29.96 7.42 7.75
C GLU A 12 -29.35 8.82 7.68
N ASP A 13 -28.07 8.98 8.06
CA ASP A 13 -27.37 10.26 7.94
C ASP A 13 -27.22 10.72 6.49
N LYS A 14 -26.83 9.80 5.58
CA LYS A 14 -26.75 10.08 4.14
C LYS A 14 -28.12 10.49 3.59
N ARG A 15 -29.19 9.76 3.91
CA ARG A 15 -30.56 10.11 3.46
C ARG A 15 -30.99 11.45 3.99
N ARG A 16 -30.74 11.71 5.28
CA ARG A 16 -31.06 13.00 5.89
C ARG A 16 -30.33 14.14 5.19
N PHE A 17 -29.05 13.95 4.83
CA PHE A 17 -28.31 14.92 4.03
C PHE A 17 -29.00 15.23 2.69
N PHE A 18 -29.39 14.20 1.93
CA PHE A 18 -30.02 14.39 0.61
C PHE A 18 -31.48 14.85 0.68
N ASN A 19 -32.18 14.61 1.79
CA ASN A 19 -33.54 15.13 2.01
C ASN A 19 -33.52 16.59 2.50
N ASP A 20 -32.51 16.96 3.29
CA ASP A 20 -32.37 18.29 3.90
C ASP A 20 -31.22 19.08 3.26
N ILE A 21 -31.03 18.99 1.94
CA ILE A 21 -29.93 19.69 1.25
C ILE A 21 -30.07 21.20 1.54
N PRO A 22 -29.06 21.84 2.14
CA PRO A 22 -29.15 23.25 2.46
C PRO A 22 -29.00 24.08 1.17
N MET A 23 -30.09 24.27 0.42
CA MET A 23 -30.14 25.04 -0.84
C MET A 23 -30.22 26.57 -0.61
N GLY A 24 -29.70 27.07 0.52
CA GLY A 24 -29.69 28.51 0.84
C GLY A 24 -28.55 29.27 0.14
N GLU A 25 -28.44 30.59 0.37
CA GLU A 25 -27.39 31.44 -0.25
C GLU A 25 -25.94 30.98 0.06
N HIS A 26 -25.73 30.20 1.12
CA HIS A 26 -24.42 29.70 1.56
C HIS A 26 -24.46 28.20 1.90
N PRO A 27 -24.64 27.31 0.90
CA PRO A 27 -24.88 25.88 1.13
C PRO A 27 -23.70 25.21 1.84
N PHE A 28 -22.46 25.56 1.47
CA PHE A 28 -21.24 25.02 2.08
C PHE A 28 -21.02 25.44 3.54
N GLN A 29 -21.43 26.65 3.93
CA GLN A 29 -21.33 27.09 5.33
C GLN A 29 -22.32 26.34 6.23
N ALA A 30 -23.55 26.12 5.73
CA ALA A 30 -24.55 25.32 6.42
C ALA A 30 -24.07 23.88 6.61
N VAL A 31 -23.45 23.27 5.58
CA VAL A 31 -22.84 21.95 5.66
C VAL A 31 -21.71 21.92 6.70
N ALA A 32 -20.81 22.91 6.71
CA ALA A 32 -19.73 22.97 7.70
C ALA A 32 -20.27 22.99 9.15
N PHE A 33 -21.34 23.74 9.40
CA PHE A 33 -22.00 23.78 10.72
C PHE A 33 -22.61 22.43 11.11
N GLN A 34 -23.27 21.73 10.17
CA GLN A 34 -23.86 20.40 10.43
C GLN A 34 -22.83 19.32 10.79
N THR A 35 -21.55 19.49 10.41
CA THR A 35 -20.49 18.51 10.69
C THR A 35 -19.83 18.65 12.05
N ALA A 36 -20.06 19.76 12.77
CA ALA A 36 -19.37 20.07 14.02
C ALA A 36 -19.70 19.06 15.14
N ASP A 37 -20.95 18.59 15.20
CA ASP A 37 -21.46 17.75 16.30
C ASP A 37 -21.59 16.25 15.95
N LYS A 38 -21.17 15.82 14.75
CA LYS A 38 -21.38 14.44 14.26
C LYS A 38 -20.22 13.47 14.53
N GLN A 39 -19.37 13.80 15.50
CA GLN A 39 -18.11 13.09 15.71
C GLN A 39 -18.28 11.64 16.19
N GLU A 40 -19.31 11.35 17.00
CA GLU A 40 -19.63 9.99 17.44
C GLU A 40 -20.06 9.10 16.27
N LEU A 41 -20.90 9.63 15.38
CA LEU A 41 -21.30 8.99 14.13
C LEU A 41 -20.08 8.72 13.24
N THR A 42 -19.20 9.71 13.07
CA THR A 42 -17.97 9.56 12.29
C THR A 42 -17.03 8.52 12.90
N ALA A 43 -16.84 8.52 14.22
CA ALA A 43 -15.98 7.55 14.88
C ALA A 43 -16.51 6.12 14.76
N ALA A 44 -17.83 5.93 14.83
CA ALA A 44 -18.48 4.63 14.67
C ALA A 44 -18.41 4.11 13.22
N ASN A 45 -18.42 5.01 12.23
CA ASN A 45 -18.52 4.67 10.81
C ASN A 45 -17.30 5.10 9.98
N LEU A 46 -16.15 5.35 10.60
CA LEU A 46 -14.99 5.97 9.95
C LEU A 46 -14.59 5.26 8.65
N ASN A 47 -14.48 3.93 8.68
CA ASN A 47 -14.09 3.15 7.50
C ASN A 47 -15.13 3.27 6.38
N LEU A 48 -16.43 3.30 6.73
CA LEU A 48 -17.50 3.45 5.74
C LEU A 48 -17.50 4.85 5.12
N LEU A 49 -17.20 5.88 5.92
CA LEU A 49 -17.11 7.27 5.49
C LEU A 49 -15.88 7.52 4.62
N GLU A 50 -14.72 6.97 4.99
CA GLU A 50 -13.51 7.07 4.16
C GLU A 50 -13.69 6.42 2.80
N GLU A 51 -14.30 5.23 2.77
CA GLU A 51 -14.59 4.54 1.52
C GLU A 51 -15.66 5.27 0.69
N GLU A 52 -16.72 5.78 1.33
CA GLU A 52 -17.73 6.61 0.67
C GLU A 52 -17.08 7.83 0.01
N PHE A 53 -16.27 8.57 0.77
CA PHE A 53 -15.58 9.76 0.27
C PHE A 53 -14.66 9.43 -0.90
N LYS A 54 -13.79 8.41 -0.76
CA LYS A 54 -12.84 8.02 -1.82
C LYS A 54 -13.57 7.66 -3.11
N GLN A 55 -14.66 6.90 -3.00
CA GLN A 55 -15.40 6.41 -4.16
C GLN A 55 -16.22 7.53 -4.80
N LEU A 56 -16.91 8.33 -3.99
CA LEU A 56 -17.65 9.50 -4.47
C LEU A 56 -16.72 10.50 -5.17
N PHE A 57 -15.62 10.86 -4.52
CA PHE A 57 -14.65 11.82 -5.06
C PHE A 57 -14.01 11.32 -6.36
N ALA A 58 -13.83 10.00 -6.52
CA ALA A 58 -13.35 9.41 -7.76
C ALA A 58 -14.38 9.45 -8.91
N THR A 59 -15.67 9.54 -8.58
CA THR A 59 -16.77 9.56 -9.56
C THR A 59 -17.29 10.98 -9.86
N ILE A 60 -16.99 11.96 -9.01
CA ILE A 60 -17.67 13.26 -9.01
C ILE A 60 -17.32 14.17 -10.19
N SER A 61 -16.15 13.97 -10.81
CA SER A 61 -15.73 14.73 -12.00
C SER A 61 -16.67 14.54 -13.19
N ASP A 62 -17.42 13.44 -13.20
CA ASP A 62 -18.31 13.06 -14.29
C ASP A 62 -19.79 13.36 -13.95
N LEU A 63 -20.04 14.09 -12.85
CA LEU A 63 -21.36 14.46 -12.35
C LEU A 63 -21.61 15.96 -12.48
N ASN A 64 -22.73 16.33 -13.09
CA ASN A 64 -23.22 17.71 -13.17
C ASN A 64 -24.15 18.09 -12.00
N SER A 65 -24.07 17.38 -10.87
CA SER A 65 -25.00 17.57 -9.76
C SER A 65 -24.32 18.23 -8.54
N GLU A 66 -24.73 19.46 -8.26
CA GLU A 66 -24.26 20.26 -7.11
C GLU A 66 -24.49 19.54 -5.77
N ALA A 67 -25.57 18.77 -5.64
CA ALA A 67 -25.88 17.98 -4.46
C ALA A 67 -24.77 16.98 -4.09
N TYR A 68 -24.17 16.32 -5.08
CA TYR A 68 -23.06 15.39 -4.84
C TYR A 68 -21.76 16.11 -4.51
N TRP A 69 -21.53 17.31 -5.07
CA TRP A 69 -20.38 18.16 -4.71
C TRP A 69 -20.48 18.61 -3.25
N LEU A 70 -21.68 19.02 -2.81
CA LEU A 70 -21.97 19.33 -1.42
C LEU A 70 -21.82 18.10 -0.52
N TYR A 71 -22.28 16.92 -0.93
CA TYR A 71 -22.12 15.69 -0.15
C TYR A 71 -20.65 15.25 -0.04
N CYS A 72 -19.86 15.43 -1.11
CA CYS A 72 -18.44 15.14 -1.09
C CYS A 72 -17.68 16.10 -0.16
N TYR A 73 -18.05 17.38 -0.17
CA TYR A 73 -17.56 18.38 0.78
C TYR A 73 -17.93 18.02 2.23
N TYR A 74 -19.18 17.63 2.47
CA TYR A 74 -19.67 17.16 3.77
C TYR A 74 -18.81 16.01 4.32
N CYS A 75 -18.59 14.97 3.51
CA CYS A 75 -17.74 13.85 3.88
C CYS A 75 -16.29 14.28 4.17
N ALA A 76 -15.71 15.16 3.36
CA ALA A 76 -14.36 15.69 3.57
C ALA A 76 -14.26 16.47 4.89
N GLN A 77 -15.27 17.25 5.24
CA GLN A 77 -15.30 18.03 6.47
C GLN A 77 -15.47 17.14 7.72
N LEU A 78 -16.33 16.12 7.65
CA LEU A 78 -16.43 15.10 8.72
C LEU A 78 -15.09 14.41 8.97
N LEU A 79 -14.39 14.01 7.91
CA LEU A 79 -13.06 13.40 8.01
C LEU A 79 -12.02 14.38 8.56
N ALA A 80 -12.03 15.64 8.11
CA ALA A 80 -11.13 16.67 8.63
C ALA A 80 -11.32 16.88 10.14
N ASN A 81 -12.58 17.07 10.58
CA ASN A 81 -12.92 17.25 11.99
C ASN A 81 -12.52 16.03 12.84
N TYR A 82 -12.79 14.82 12.34
CA TYR A 82 -12.38 13.58 13.00
C TYR A 82 -10.86 13.50 13.15
N TYR A 83 -10.12 13.72 12.07
CA TYR A 83 -8.67 13.60 12.09
C TYR A 83 -8.00 14.66 12.96
N ASP A 84 -8.56 15.86 13.03
CA ASP A 84 -8.07 16.93 13.89
C ASP A 84 -8.28 16.57 15.37
N ALA A 85 -9.48 16.12 15.71
CA ALA A 85 -9.84 15.66 17.05
C ALA A 85 -8.96 14.51 17.57
N TYR A 86 -8.54 13.62 16.67
CA TYR A 86 -7.66 12.49 17.00
C TYR A 86 -6.16 12.84 16.93
N GLY A 87 -5.81 14.13 16.82
CA GLY A 87 -4.44 14.63 16.83
C GLY A 87 -3.64 14.27 15.58
N LYS A 88 -4.31 13.97 14.46
CA LYS A 88 -3.70 13.68 13.16
C LYS A 88 -3.80 14.90 12.23
N HIS A 89 -3.25 16.02 12.67
CA HIS A 89 -3.38 17.33 12.01
C HIS A 89 -2.94 17.35 10.53
N GLU A 90 -1.97 16.52 10.13
CA GLU A 90 -1.54 16.44 8.71
C GLU A 90 -2.65 15.84 7.81
N GLN A 91 -3.35 14.81 8.32
CA GLN A 91 -4.49 14.22 7.63
C GLN A 91 -5.68 15.17 7.65
N ALA A 92 -5.93 15.84 8.78
CA ALA A 92 -6.96 16.87 8.88
C ALA A 92 -6.75 17.99 7.85
N ARG A 93 -5.53 18.55 7.77
CA ARG A 93 -5.17 19.55 6.76
C ARG A 93 -5.32 19.04 5.33
N THR A 94 -5.05 17.74 5.09
CA THR A 94 -5.25 17.15 3.75
C THR A 94 -6.73 17.19 3.37
N TYR A 95 -7.62 16.74 4.26
CA TYR A 95 -9.06 16.76 3.99
C TYR A 95 -9.62 18.18 3.93
N GLN A 96 -9.14 19.10 4.78
CA GLN A 96 -9.50 20.53 4.69
C GLN A 96 -9.08 21.16 3.36
N LYS A 97 -7.88 20.85 2.85
CA LYS A 97 -7.45 21.32 1.53
C LYS A 97 -8.33 20.78 0.42
N ILE A 98 -8.73 19.50 0.50
CA ILE A 98 -9.64 18.91 -0.48
C ILE A 98 -11.03 19.55 -0.40
N ALA A 99 -11.57 19.75 0.81
CA ALA A 99 -12.83 20.44 1.03
C ALA A 99 -12.80 21.87 0.46
N ASN A 100 -11.73 22.62 0.70
CA ASN A 100 -11.55 23.96 0.11
C ASN A 100 -11.43 23.91 -1.41
N GLY A 101 -10.76 22.89 -1.97
CA GLY A 101 -10.68 22.69 -3.41
C GLY A 101 -12.06 22.41 -4.04
N ILE A 102 -12.88 21.59 -3.39
CA ILE A 102 -14.27 21.33 -3.79
C ILE A 102 -15.10 22.61 -3.75
N TYR A 103 -14.99 23.38 -2.65
CA TYR A 103 -15.68 24.66 -2.51
C TYR A 103 -15.33 25.61 -3.65
N LEU A 104 -14.04 25.83 -3.92
CA LEU A 104 -13.57 26.72 -4.99
C LEU A 104 -14.06 26.28 -6.38
N ALA A 105 -13.98 24.97 -6.68
CA ALA A 105 -14.44 24.41 -7.95
C ALA A 105 -15.95 24.61 -8.17
N SER A 106 -16.74 24.64 -7.10
CA SER A 106 -18.20 24.83 -7.18
C SER A 106 -18.64 26.30 -7.31
N THR A 107 -17.85 27.27 -6.81
CA THR A 107 -18.24 28.69 -6.75
C THR A 107 -17.71 29.57 -7.88
N SER A 108 -16.86 29.07 -8.78
CA SER A 108 -16.30 29.87 -9.88
C SER A 108 -16.10 29.04 -11.15
N PRO A 109 -17.04 29.09 -12.12
CA PRO A 109 -16.92 28.36 -13.39
C PRO A 109 -15.83 28.91 -14.34
N GLU A 110 -15.42 30.17 -14.15
CA GLU A 110 -14.43 30.86 -15.01
C GLU A 110 -13.01 30.93 -14.43
N SER A 111 -12.81 30.52 -13.17
CA SER A 111 -11.48 30.07 -12.78
C SER A 111 -11.33 28.70 -13.40
N HIS A 112 -10.81 28.65 -14.63
CA HIS A 112 -9.97 27.53 -15.00
C HIS A 112 -9.12 27.24 -13.77
N LEU A 113 -9.34 26.07 -13.16
CA LEU A 113 -8.26 25.41 -12.46
C LEU A 113 -7.14 25.44 -13.49
N ASP A 114 -6.23 26.42 -13.34
CA ASP A 114 -5.02 26.49 -14.15
C ASP A 114 -4.55 25.05 -14.26
N GLU A 115 -4.37 24.58 -15.50
CA GLU A 115 -3.95 23.22 -15.81
C GLU A 115 -2.65 22.81 -15.07
N ASP A 116 -2.04 23.72 -14.31
CA ASP A 116 -0.94 23.52 -13.38
C ASP A 116 -1.29 22.99 -11.97
N ILE A 117 -2.56 22.92 -11.56
CA ILE A 117 -2.96 22.09 -10.40
C ILE A 117 -3.56 20.79 -10.90
N SER A 118 -2.79 20.10 -11.74
CA SER A 118 -2.94 18.66 -11.92
C SER A 118 -2.95 18.04 -10.52
N PHE A 119 -4.12 17.62 -10.03
CA PHE A 119 -4.28 16.86 -8.80
C PHE A 119 -3.40 15.59 -8.83
N ARG A 120 -3.10 15.09 -10.05
CA ARG A 120 -2.04 14.12 -10.35
C ARG A 120 -0.64 14.63 -9.99
N SER A 121 -0.30 15.88 -10.27
CA SER A 121 0.92 16.59 -9.88
C SER A 121 0.94 16.91 -8.39
N TYR A 122 -0.20 17.16 -7.74
CA TYR A 122 -0.29 17.29 -6.28
C TYR A 122 -0.03 15.96 -5.56
N ILE A 123 -0.59 14.84 -6.05
CA ILE A 123 -0.27 13.49 -5.56
C ILE A 123 1.19 13.11 -5.88
N LYS A 124 1.69 13.46 -7.08
CA LYS A 124 3.08 13.25 -7.50
C LYS A 124 4.07 14.09 -6.67
N ASN A 125 3.70 15.31 -6.29
CA ASN A 125 4.45 16.20 -5.40
C ASN A 125 4.33 15.76 -3.93
N LYS A 126 3.23 15.11 -3.51
CA LYS A 126 3.15 14.47 -2.18
C LYS A 126 4.10 13.27 -2.06
N ILE A 127 4.34 12.56 -3.16
CA ILE A 127 5.32 11.46 -3.24
C ILE A 127 6.75 12.00 -3.22
N SER A 128 7.05 13.12 -3.90
CA SER A 128 8.40 13.73 -3.85
C SER A 128 8.66 14.51 -2.55
N ALA A 129 7.66 15.20 -2.00
CA ALA A 129 7.72 15.87 -0.70
C ALA A 129 7.83 14.86 0.45
N GLY A 130 7.26 13.66 0.32
CA GLY A 130 7.44 12.57 1.29
C GLY A 130 8.90 12.11 1.43
N VAL A 131 9.73 12.29 0.38
CA VAL A 131 11.18 12.01 0.40
C VAL A 131 11.96 13.17 1.03
N HIS A 132 11.50 14.42 0.85
CA HIS A 132 12.15 15.60 1.42
C HIS A 132 11.78 15.83 2.91
N GLU A 133 10.54 15.56 3.31
CA GLU A 133 10.10 15.53 4.72
C GLU A 133 10.75 14.40 5.53
N MET A 134 11.14 13.31 4.86
CA MET A 134 11.85 12.15 5.44
C MET A 134 13.19 12.55 6.06
N ILE A 135 13.80 13.65 5.59
CA ILE A 135 15.11 14.13 6.05
C ILE A 135 14.98 15.06 7.27
N HIS A 136 13.80 15.66 7.52
CA HIS A 136 13.68 16.78 8.47
C HIS A 136 12.63 16.65 9.60
N THR A 137 11.93 15.52 9.78
CA THR A 137 10.83 15.47 10.77
C THR A 137 10.88 14.26 11.73
N PRO A 138 11.57 14.34 12.89
CA PRO A 138 11.64 13.24 13.84
C PRO A 138 10.43 13.09 14.80
N PHE A 139 9.32 13.82 14.64
CA PHE A 139 8.29 13.93 15.69
C PHE A 139 6.92 13.26 15.42
N HIS A 140 6.75 12.46 14.37
CA HIS A 140 5.47 11.74 14.12
C HIS A 140 5.58 10.23 14.36
N VAL A 141 4.88 9.72 15.38
CA VAL A 141 4.86 8.29 15.78
C VAL A 141 4.46 7.35 14.63
N SER A 142 3.52 7.76 13.77
CA SER A 142 3.12 6.98 12.59
C SER A 142 4.24 6.88 11.54
N LYS A 143 5.02 7.95 11.32
CA LYS A 143 6.17 7.97 10.41
C LYS A 143 7.32 7.11 10.96
N ILE A 144 7.62 7.23 12.27
CA ILE A 144 8.61 6.36 12.95
C ILE A 144 8.21 4.89 12.80
N LYS A 145 6.93 4.55 13.03
CA LYS A 145 6.42 3.20 12.86
C LYS A 145 6.59 2.68 11.43
N SER A 146 6.30 3.50 10.41
CA SER A 146 6.51 3.15 9.01
C SER A 146 8.00 2.88 8.73
N TRP A 147 8.89 3.73 9.24
CA TRP A 147 10.33 3.55 9.11
C TRP A 147 10.84 2.27 9.79
N VAL A 148 10.42 2.01 11.04
CA VAL A 148 10.74 0.76 11.75
C VAL A 148 10.26 -0.46 10.97
N SER A 149 9.06 -0.39 10.38
CA SER A 149 8.53 -1.47 9.55
C SER A 149 9.35 -1.67 8.27
N LEU A 150 9.75 -0.59 7.60
CA LEU A 150 10.60 -0.64 6.42
C LEU A 150 11.97 -1.25 6.75
N VAL A 151 12.64 -0.75 7.80
CA VAL A 151 13.93 -1.27 8.26
C VAL A 151 13.82 -2.75 8.64
N ASN A 152 12.70 -3.19 9.24
CA ASN A 152 12.46 -4.59 9.56
C ASN A 152 12.38 -5.49 8.32
N ILE A 153 11.69 -5.06 7.26
CA ILE A 153 11.61 -5.81 6.00
C ILE A 153 12.95 -5.78 5.26
N THR A 154 13.64 -4.64 5.21
CA THR A 154 14.99 -4.55 4.62
C THR A 154 16.01 -5.41 5.38
N ARG A 155 15.92 -5.46 6.72
CA ARG A 155 16.72 -6.39 7.52
C ARG A 155 16.46 -7.84 7.10
N LEU A 156 15.19 -8.22 6.95
CA LEU A 156 14.81 -9.57 6.51
C LEU A 156 15.40 -9.89 5.13
N GLN A 157 15.35 -8.94 4.19
CA GLN A 157 15.92 -9.06 2.86
C GLN A 157 17.43 -9.30 2.94
N LEU A 158 18.16 -8.46 3.68
CA LEU A 158 19.60 -8.61 3.86
C LEU A 158 19.97 -9.94 4.53
N VAL A 159 19.23 -10.37 5.55
CA VAL A 159 19.47 -11.64 6.24
C VAL A 159 19.32 -12.82 5.29
N PHE A 160 18.21 -12.92 4.54
CA PHE A 160 17.98 -14.04 3.64
C PHE A 160 18.87 -14.01 2.42
N SER A 161 19.10 -12.84 1.80
CA SER A 161 20.05 -12.72 0.69
C SER A 161 21.45 -13.11 1.11
N ARG A 162 21.89 -12.74 2.31
CA ARG A 162 23.20 -13.12 2.86
C ARG A 162 23.32 -14.62 3.10
N ILE A 163 22.30 -15.23 3.71
CA ILE A 163 22.28 -16.69 3.93
C ILE A 163 22.29 -17.40 2.57
N ALA A 164 21.47 -16.97 1.62
CA ALA A 164 21.42 -17.54 0.27
C ALA A 164 22.78 -17.42 -0.44
N THR A 165 23.40 -16.23 -0.45
CA THR A 165 24.73 -16.01 -1.02
C THR A 165 25.78 -16.90 -0.35
N GLY A 166 25.78 -17.01 0.98
CA GLY A 166 26.70 -17.89 1.71
C GLY A 166 26.54 -19.37 1.33
N GLN A 167 25.30 -19.85 1.18
CA GLN A 167 25.02 -21.22 0.74
C GLN A 167 25.42 -21.46 -0.71
N ILE A 168 25.22 -20.47 -1.59
CA ILE A 168 25.67 -20.52 -2.99
C ILE A 168 27.19 -20.60 -3.07
N ILE A 169 27.92 -19.77 -2.30
CA ILE A 169 29.39 -19.81 -2.22
C ILE A 169 29.85 -21.18 -1.74
N LYS A 170 29.24 -21.70 -0.66
CA LYS A 170 29.57 -23.03 -0.13
C LYS A 170 29.34 -24.13 -1.16
N TYR A 171 28.21 -24.11 -1.85
CA TYR A 171 27.90 -25.06 -2.91
C TYR A 171 28.87 -24.95 -4.10
N ALA A 172 29.16 -23.73 -4.55
CA ALA A 172 30.11 -23.46 -5.62
C ALA A 172 31.52 -23.94 -5.26
N ASN A 173 31.93 -23.84 -4.00
CA ASN A 173 33.18 -24.38 -3.49
C ASN A 173 33.22 -25.91 -3.60
N THR A 174 32.14 -26.59 -3.15
CA THR A 174 32.00 -28.06 -3.27
C THR A 174 32.08 -28.53 -4.73
N GLN A 175 31.54 -27.75 -5.67
CA GLN A 175 31.60 -28.03 -7.11
C GLN A 175 32.91 -27.57 -7.78
N GLN A 176 33.88 -27.08 -7.00
CA GLN A 176 35.16 -26.52 -7.48
C GLN A 176 35.02 -25.32 -8.46
N TRP A 177 33.85 -24.67 -8.51
CA TRP A 177 33.61 -23.53 -9.39
C TRP A 177 34.47 -22.33 -8.99
N ILE A 178 34.66 -22.11 -7.70
CA ILE A 178 35.51 -21.02 -7.18
C ILE A 178 36.97 -21.25 -7.57
N GLY A 179 37.45 -22.50 -7.51
CA GLY A 179 38.79 -22.86 -7.98
C GLY A 179 38.99 -22.58 -9.47
N LYS A 180 38.01 -22.94 -10.31
CA LYS A 180 38.03 -22.63 -11.75
C LYS A 180 38.00 -21.12 -12.02
N LEU A 181 37.21 -20.37 -11.26
CA LEU A 181 37.11 -18.91 -11.40
C LEU A 181 38.40 -18.20 -10.97
N ASN A 182 39.05 -18.68 -9.90
CA ASN A 182 40.37 -18.21 -9.46
C ASN A 182 41.43 -18.43 -10.56
N GLN A 183 41.40 -19.60 -11.22
CA GLN A 183 42.31 -19.89 -12.34
C GLN A 183 42.02 -19.01 -13.57
N LEU A 184 40.74 -18.79 -13.90
CA LEU A 184 40.34 -18.01 -15.07
C LEU A 184 40.62 -16.51 -14.93
N MET A 185 40.39 -15.94 -13.74
CA MET A 185 40.44 -14.50 -13.49
C MET A 185 41.72 -14.07 -12.76
N HIS A 186 42.63 -15.01 -12.46
CA HIS A 186 43.80 -14.80 -11.60
C HIS A 186 43.46 -14.15 -10.24
N LEU A 187 42.33 -14.57 -9.66
CA LEU A 187 41.86 -14.11 -8.35
C LEU A 187 42.23 -15.11 -7.25
N HIS A 188 42.39 -14.62 -6.02
CA HIS A 188 42.61 -15.44 -4.83
C HIS A 188 41.36 -15.41 -3.92
N LEU A 189 40.22 -15.90 -4.43
CA LEU A 189 39.00 -16.00 -3.64
C LEU A 189 39.08 -17.17 -2.67
N ASP A 190 38.89 -16.88 -1.38
CA ASP A 190 38.76 -17.86 -0.30
C ASP A 190 37.30 -17.92 0.16
N SER A 191 36.66 -19.05 -0.10
CA SER A 191 35.26 -19.32 0.24
C SER A 191 34.95 -19.15 1.72
N ASP A 192 35.85 -19.60 2.61
CA ASP A 192 35.64 -19.55 4.06
C ASP A 192 35.79 -18.12 4.57
N ALA A 193 36.78 -17.37 4.05
CA ALA A 193 36.94 -15.95 4.36
C ALA A 193 35.74 -15.12 3.86
N MET A 194 35.22 -15.41 2.67
CA MET A 194 34.02 -14.76 2.13
C MET A 194 32.80 -15.00 3.03
N ILE A 195 32.58 -16.25 3.46
CA ILE A 195 31.47 -16.61 4.36
C ILE A 195 31.65 -15.97 5.74
N ALA A 196 32.86 -15.96 6.30
CA ALA A 196 33.17 -15.30 7.56
C ALA A 196 32.85 -13.79 7.50
N LYS A 197 33.23 -13.14 6.40
CA LYS A 197 32.94 -11.72 6.17
C LYS A 197 31.43 -11.44 6.08
N LEU A 198 30.67 -12.30 5.39
CA LEU A 198 29.21 -12.23 5.37
C LEU A 198 28.60 -12.41 6.77
N ASN A 199 29.20 -13.26 7.62
CA ASN A 199 28.71 -13.55 8.95
C ASN A 199 29.09 -12.50 10.02
N SER A 200 30.02 -11.59 9.72
CA SER A 200 30.47 -10.55 10.66
C SER A 200 29.34 -9.69 11.24
N ALA A 201 28.28 -9.45 10.46
CA ALA A 201 27.13 -8.63 10.87
C ALA A 201 26.04 -9.41 11.63
N ASN A 202 26.23 -10.70 11.96
CA ASN A 202 25.23 -11.53 12.65
C ASN A 202 24.72 -10.90 13.96
N GLY A 203 25.63 -10.40 14.79
CA GLY A 203 25.26 -9.77 16.07
C GLY A 203 24.32 -8.57 15.88
N LEU A 204 24.62 -7.72 14.88
CA LEU A 204 23.78 -6.58 14.53
C LEU A 204 22.39 -7.03 14.05
N PHE A 205 22.32 -8.02 13.16
CA PHE A 205 21.03 -8.53 12.67
C PHE A 205 20.21 -9.19 13.78
N ASN A 206 20.84 -9.92 14.69
CA ASN A 206 20.18 -10.52 15.85
C ASN A 206 19.63 -9.43 16.79
N PHE A 207 20.41 -8.39 17.07
CA PHE A 207 19.92 -7.26 17.86
C PHE A 207 18.74 -6.54 17.18
N LEU A 208 18.87 -6.20 15.90
CA LEU A 208 17.80 -5.58 15.11
C LEU A 208 16.56 -6.48 14.98
N SER A 209 16.74 -7.80 15.06
CA SER A 209 15.64 -8.78 15.06
C SER A 209 14.71 -8.63 16.25
N VAL A 210 15.21 -8.21 17.41
CA VAL A 210 14.40 -7.99 18.61
C VAL A 210 14.04 -6.52 18.74
N GLY A 211 15.02 -5.63 18.57
CA GLY A 211 14.86 -4.19 18.79
C GLY A 211 13.78 -3.55 17.91
N LEU A 212 13.67 -3.95 16.64
CA LEU A 212 12.67 -3.38 15.73
C LEU A 212 11.24 -3.80 16.10
N PHE A 213 11.02 -5.07 16.45
CA PHE A 213 9.70 -5.54 16.91
C PHE A 213 9.35 -4.95 18.28
N ALA A 214 10.30 -4.90 19.22
CA ALA A 214 10.08 -4.28 20.53
C ALA A 214 9.74 -2.79 20.38
N THR A 215 10.44 -2.06 19.52
CA THR A 215 10.14 -0.65 19.24
C THR A 215 8.74 -0.50 18.65
N ARG A 216 8.36 -1.31 17.65
CA ARG A 216 7.03 -1.24 17.02
C ARG A 216 5.92 -1.59 18.01
N PHE A 217 6.15 -2.59 18.87
CA PHE A 217 5.24 -2.95 19.97
C PHE A 217 5.06 -1.79 20.94
N MET A 218 6.15 -1.19 21.42
CA MET A 218 6.13 -0.07 22.36
C MET A 218 5.44 1.16 21.77
N LEU A 219 5.64 1.46 20.48
CA LEU A 219 4.91 2.54 19.80
C LEU A 219 3.41 2.27 19.71
N ASN A 220 3.01 1.03 19.41
CA ASN A 220 1.60 0.64 19.38
C ASN A 220 0.97 0.70 20.78
N ALA A 221 1.69 0.26 21.82
CA ALA A 221 1.26 0.37 23.22
C ALA A 221 1.18 1.83 23.69
N ALA A 222 2.17 2.67 23.35
CA ALA A 222 2.17 4.08 23.69
C ALA A 222 1.01 4.83 23.02
N MET A 223 0.70 4.51 21.76
CA MET A 223 -0.49 5.06 21.09
C MET A 223 -1.79 4.61 21.77
N LEU A 224 -1.89 3.33 22.14
CA LEU A 224 -3.04 2.81 22.86
C LEU A 224 -3.22 3.54 24.21
N LEU A 225 -2.14 3.69 24.98
CA LEU A 225 -2.15 4.41 26.26
C LEU A 225 -2.47 5.90 26.08
N LYS A 226 -1.94 6.56 25.04
CA LYS A 226 -2.25 7.96 24.72
C LYS A 226 -3.77 8.15 24.58
N HIS A 227 -4.43 7.37 23.73
CA HIS A 227 -5.86 7.52 23.47
C HIS A 227 -6.77 7.06 24.63
N LEU A 228 -6.23 6.30 25.59
CA LEU A 228 -6.96 5.86 26.77
C LEU A 228 -6.83 6.83 27.94
N CYS A 229 -5.60 7.24 28.27
CA CYS A 229 -5.28 8.01 29.46
C CYS A 229 -5.23 9.52 29.21
N PHE A 230 -4.89 9.94 27.99
CA PHE A 230 -4.77 11.35 27.59
C PHE A 230 -5.56 11.63 26.31
N PRO A 231 -6.88 11.36 26.32
CA PRO A 231 -7.72 11.60 25.17
C PRO A 231 -7.80 13.09 24.84
N GLY A 232 -7.94 13.43 23.56
CA GLY A 232 -8.29 14.79 23.15
C GLY A 232 -9.63 15.25 23.76
N THR A 233 -9.86 16.57 23.79
CA THR A 233 -11.14 17.18 24.25
C THR A 233 -12.35 16.53 23.60
N GLU A 234 -12.23 16.23 22.32
CA GLU A 234 -13.24 15.63 21.49
C GLU A 234 -13.32 14.09 21.64
N GLU A 235 -12.18 13.40 21.71
CA GLU A 235 -12.12 11.97 22.03
C GLU A 235 -12.74 11.66 23.40
N SER A 236 -12.72 12.63 24.32
CA SER A 236 -13.28 12.51 25.66
C SER A 236 -14.79 12.24 25.69
N LYS A 237 -15.49 12.51 24.57
CA LYS A 237 -16.95 12.32 24.42
C LYS A 237 -17.37 10.84 24.31
N VAL A 238 -16.48 9.94 23.88
CA VAL A 238 -16.78 8.49 23.70
C VAL A 238 -16.51 7.71 24.99
N SER A 239 -17.18 6.60 25.32
CA SER A 239 -16.84 5.83 26.53
C SER A 239 -15.43 5.20 26.50
N LEU A 240 -14.76 5.06 27.66
CA LEU A 240 -13.41 4.48 27.75
C LEU A 240 -13.34 3.07 27.17
N LEU A 241 -14.33 2.22 27.48
CA LEU A 241 -14.38 0.84 26.99
C LEU A 241 -14.49 0.79 25.46
N GLN A 242 -15.26 1.71 24.87
CA GLN A 242 -15.41 1.78 23.42
C GLN A 242 -14.15 2.33 22.74
N ARG A 243 -13.47 3.30 23.36
CA ARG A 243 -12.15 3.74 22.91
C ARG A 243 -11.13 2.60 22.95
N PHE A 244 -11.07 1.86 24.06
CA PHE A 244 -10.19 0.69 24.19
C PHE A 244 -10.47 -0.33 23.08
N ARG A 245 -11.73 -0.73 22.91
CA ARG A 245 -12.13 -1.69 21.87
C ARG A 245 -11.75 -1.22 20.48
N ASN A 246 -11.98 0.06 20.17
CA ASN A 246 -11.64 0.63 18.87
C ASN A 246 -10.13 0.66 18.63
N GLU A 247 -9.35 1.08 19.63
CA GLU A 247 -7.90 1.18 19.50
C GLU A 247 -7.21 -0.19 19.45
N VAL A 248 -7.73 -1.19 20.17
CA VAL A 248 -7.30 -2.60 20.08
C VAL A 248 -7.70 -3.19 18.73
N ALA A 249 -8.94 -3.01 18.27
CA ALA A 249 -9.39 -3.50 16.98
C ALA A 249 -8.50 -2.99 15.82
N LYS A 250 -8.01 -1.75 15.90
CA LYS A 250 -7.08 -1.18 14.92
C LYS A 250 -5.69 -1.84 14.93
N ARG A 251 -5.19 -2.30 16.08
CA ARG A 251 -3.78 -2.65 16.27
C ARG A 251 -3.50 -4.09 16.66
N HIS A 252 -4.51 -4.87 17.04
CA HIS A 252 -4.34 -6.22 17.60
C HIS A 252 -3.50 -7.13 16.69
N CYS A 253 -3.75 -7.14 15.39
CA CYS A 253 -2.98 -7.92 14.43
C CYS A 253 -1.50 -7.54 14.38
N GLU A 254 -1.16 -6.26 14.53
CA GLU A 254 0.24 -5.81 14.50
C GLU A 254 0.92 -5.98 15.86
N GLY A 255 0.22 -5.64 16.94
CA GLY A 255 0.71 -5.84 18.30
C GLY A 255 0.97 -7.31 18.60
N LEU A 256 0.08 -8.21 18.17
CA LEU A 256 0.28 -9.65 18.31
C LEU A 256 1.50 -10.13 17.51
N ASN A 257 1.63 -9.66 16.27
CA ASN A 257 2.80 -9.96 15.43
C ASN A 257 4.10 -9.53 16.11
N ASP A 258 4.13 -8.31 16.65
CA ASP A 258 5.31 -7.72 17.30
C ASP A 258 5.69 -8.46 18.57
N ALA A 259 4.69 -8.77 19.41
CA ALA A 259 4.91 -9.50 20.65
C ALA A 259 5.47 -10.91 20.38
N VAL A 260 4.86 -11.62 19.43
CA VAL A 260 5.29 -12.98 19.06
C VAL A 260 6.69 -12.95 18.46
N TRP A 261 6.94 -12.15 17.42
CA TRP A 261 8.24 -12.12 16.76
C TRP A 261 9.35 -11.57 17.66
N GLY A 262 9.08 -10.55 18.48
CA GLY A 262 10.04 -10.05 19.45
C GLY A 262 10.47 -11.12 20.45
N THR A 263 9.52 -11.91 20.95
CA THR A 263 9.78 -12.99 21.90
C THR A 263 10.54 -14.15 21.25
N VAL A 264 10.11 -14.57 20.06
CA VAL A 264 10.71 -15.70 19.34
C VAL A 264 12.15 -15.39 18.93
N ASN A 265 12.39 -14.19 18.40
CA ASN A 265 13.73 -13.75 18.04
C ASN A 265 14.62 -13.61 19.27
N LEU A 266 14.08 -13.15 20.40
CA LEU A 266 14.85 -13.07 21.65
C LEU A 266 15.31 -14.46 22.10
N ILE A 267 14.40 -15.43 22.13
CA ILE A 267 14.71 -16.82 22.52
C ILE A 267 15.69 -17.46 21.54
N ALA A 268 15.43 -17.35 20.23
CA ALA A 268 16.17 -18.05 19.19
C ALA A 268 17.56 -17.44 18.92
N ASN A 269 17.71 -16.11 18.97
CA ASN A 269 18.94 -15.43 18.52
C ASN A 269 19.93 -15.12 19.64
N PHE A 270 19.54 -15.22 20.91
CA PHE A 270 20.39 -14.96 22.09
C PHE A 270 20.79 -16.24 22.83
N ASN A 271 20.79 -17.39 22.14
CA ASN A 271 21.25 -18.69 22.65
C ASN A 271 20.54 -19.15 23.94
N TRP A 272 19.29 -18.72 24.18
CA TRP A 272 18.50 -19.25 25.29
C TRP A 272 18.04 -20.69 25.04
N VAL A 273 18.10 -21.13 23.78
CA VAL A 273 17.84 -22.49 23.34
C VAL A 273 18.92 -22.96 22.36
N SER A 274 18.99 -24.27 22.11
CA SER A 274 19.88 -24.82 21.08
C SER A 274 19.53 -24.28 19.69
N ALA A 275 20.51 -24.22 18.78
CA ALA A 275 20.28 -23.76 17.41
C ALA A 275 19.20 -24.58 16.68
N SER A 276 19.17 -25.90 16.91
CA SER A 276 18.13 -26.78 16.33
C SER A 276 16.74 -26.40 16.87
N THR A 277 16.60 -26.25 18.19
CA THR A 277 15.35 -25.82 18.83
C THR A 277 14.91 -24.44 18.34
N GLY A 278 15.84 -23.49 18.22
CA GLY A 278 15.57 -22.15 17.71
C GLY A 278 15.06 -22.17 16.27
N ASN A 279 15.65 -23.01 15.41
CA ASN A 279 15.20 -23.17 14.02
C ASN A 279 13.83 -23.84 13.92
N THR A 280 13.54 -24.85 14.74
CA THR A 280 12.20 -25.45 14.82
C THR A 280 11.16 -24.43 15.29
N LEU A 281 11.50 -23.66 16.33
CA LEU A 281 10.65 -22.57 16.83
C LEU A 281 10.33 -21.57 15.72
N MET A 282 11.36 -21.10 15.02
CA MET A 282 11.24 -20.18 13.87
C MET A 282 10.29 -20.73 12.79
N SER A 283 10.42 -22.01 12.42
CA SER A 283 9.54 -22.66 11.44
C SER A 283 8.08 -22.68 11.91
N CYS A 284 7.81 -23.03 13.18
CA CYS A 284 6.46 -22.99 13.75
C CYS A 284 5.85 -21.58 13.72
N PHE A 285 6.64 -20.54 14.00
CA PHE A 285 6.15 -19.17 13.98
C PHE A 285 5.97 -18.57 12.59
N LEU A 286 6.67 -19.07 11.58
CA LEU A 286 6.35 -18.74 10.18
C LEU A 286 4.96 -19.23 9.77
N PHE A 287 4.50 -20.37 10.30
CA PHE A 287 3.11 -20.82 10.11
C PHE A 287 2.10 -19.88 10.79
N PHE A 288 2.44 -19.38 11.98
CA PHE A 288 1.65 -18.34 12.64
C PHE A 288 1.55 -17.07 11.77
N ASP A 289 2.63 -16.62 11.13
CA ASP A 289 2.63 -15.45 10.24
C ASP A 289 1.69 -15.64 9.04
N VAL A 290 1.73 -16.81 8.39
CA VAL A 290 0.77 -17.17 7.33
C VAL A 290 -0.67 -17.09 7.83
N SER A 291 -0.94 -17.67 9.01
CA SER A 291 -2.28 -17.68 9.62
C SER A 291 -2.77 -16.28 9.93
N LEU A 292 -1.88 -15.42 10.45
CA LEU A 292 -2.18 -14.03 10.77
C LEU A 292 -2.47 -13.21 9.50
N LEU A 293 -1.75 -13.44 8.41
CA LEU A 293 -2.01 -12.77 7.12
C LEU A 293 -3.35 -13.21 6.51
N VAL A 294 -3.68 -14.50 6.59
CA VAL A 294 -5.00 -15.02 6.19
C VAL A 294 -6.11 -14.38 7.01
N TYR A 295 -5.91 -14.26 8.33
CA TYR A 295 -6.86 -13.60 9.22
C TYR A 295 -7.03 -12.11 8.88
N ARG A 296 -5.94 -11.37 8.64
CA ARG A 296 -5.99 -9.97 8.19
C ARG A 296 -6.76 -9.81 6.88
N ARG A 297 -6.54 -10.70 5.91
CA ARG A 297 -7.30 -10.71 4.66
C ARG A 297 -8.79 -10.95 4.92
N GLN A 298 -9.14 -11.86 5.84
CA GLN A 298 -10.54 -12.13 6.19
C GLN A 298 -11.22 -10.91 6.84
N LEU A 299 -10.51 -10.18 7.71
CA LEU A 299 -11.00 -8.92 8.27
C LEU A 299 -11.25 -7.87 7.18
N ALA A 300 -10.29 -7.70 6.26
CA ALA A 300 -10.44 -6.78 5.13
C ALA A 300 -11.60 -7.18 4.20
N LYS A 301 -11.76 -8.49 3.94
CA LYS A 301 -12.87 -9.04 3.17
C LYS A 301 -14.22 -8.77 3.84
N SER A 302 -14.31 -8.94 5.16
CA SER A 302 -15.53 -8.64 5.90
C SER A 302 -15.89 -7.15 5.81
N ALA A 303 -14.92 -6.25 5.92
CA ALA A 303 -15.15 -4.81 5.74
C ALA A 303 -15.66 -4.46 4.33
N TYR A 304 -15.06 -5.06 3.30
CA TYR A 304 -15.52 -4.95 1.92
C TYR A 304 -16.95 -5.47 1.74
N GLU A 305 -17.27 -6.66 2.28
CA GLU A 305 -18.59 -7.26 2.17
C GLU A 305 -19.68 -6.42 2.86
N ILE A 306 -19.36 -5.79 4.00
CA ILE A 306 -20.26 -4.84 4.67
C ILE A 306 -20.56 -3.65 3.76
N LYS A 307 -19.53 -3.01 3.20
CA LYS A 307 -19.72 -1.84 2.31
C LYS A 307 -20.44 -2.22 1.01
N ARG A 308 -20.15 -3.40 0.47
CA ARG A 308 -20.85 -3.94 -0.70
C ARG A 308 -22.32 -4.18 -0.40
N SER A 309 -22.65 -4.76 0.77
CA SER A 309 -24.03 -4.97 1.20
C SER A 309 -24.76 -3.63 1.33
N GLN A 310 -24.11 -2.62 1.91
CA GLN A 310 -24.65 -1.27 2.01
C GLN A 310 -25.07 -0.72 0.63
N TYR A 311 -24.18 -0.77 -0.38
CA TYR A 311 -24.51 -0.27 -1.71
C TYR A 311 -25.60 -1.08 -2.42
N LEU A 312 -25.63 -2.40 -2.25
CA LEU A 312 -26.68 -3.23 -2.82
C LEU A 312 -28.05 -2.93 -2.23
N ASP A 313 -28.11 -2.68 -0.91
CA ASP A 313 -29.35 -2.28 -0.25
C ASP A 313 -29.79 -0.87 -0.68
N GLU A 314 -28.86 0.08 -0.82
CA GLU A 314 -29.13 1.41 -1.37
C GLU A 314 -29.71 1.31 -2.79
N ILE A 315 -29.06 0.55 -3.68
CA ILE A 315 -29.52 0.32 -5.06
C ILE A 315 -30.93 -0.25 -5.07
N LYS A 316 -31.19 -1.30 -4.29
CA LYS A 316 -32.51 -1.95 -4.23
C LYS A 316 -33.60 -0.97 -3.80
N GLN A 317 -33.32 -0.14 -2.78
CA GLN A 317 -34.29 0.83 -2.29
C GLN A 317 -34.53 1.95 -3.30
N ILE A 318 -33.50 2.42 -3.99
CA ILE A 318 -33.66 3.42 -5.06
C ILE A 318 -34.48 2.83 -6.21
N GLU A 319 -34.24 1.58 -6.62
CA GLU A 319 -35.00 0.89 -7.66
C GLU A 319 -36.49 0.74 -7.29
N GLU A 320 -36.78 0.41 -6.03
CA GLU A 320 -38.16 0.35 -5.51
C GLU A 320 -38.85 1.71 -5.54
N LEU A 321 -38.14 2.80 -5.20
CA LEU A 321 -38.68 4.17 -5.21
C LEU A 321 -38.92 4.69 -6.63
N ILE A 322 -38.03 4.38 -7.59
CA ILE A 322 -38.22 4.75 -9.00
C ILE A 322 -39.51 4.14 -9.56
N GLY A 323 -39.85 2.91 -9.17
CA GLY A 323 -41.10 2.27 -9.59
C GLY A 323 -42.37 2.92 -9.04
N LEU A 324 -42.25 3.81 -8.05
CA LEU A 324 -43.36 4.48 -7.36
C LEU A 324 -43.42 5.99 -7.61
N THR A 325 -42.45 6.55 -8.35
CA THR A 325 -42.26 7.99 -8.48
C THR A 325 -42.24 8.39 -9.95
N GLU A 326 -42.92 9.49 -10.32
CA GLU A 326 -42.95 10.04 -11.67
C GLU A 326 -42.43 11.48 -11.70
N GLY A 327 -41.99 11.97 -12.87
CA GLY A 327 -41.57 13.36 -13.06
C GLY A 327 -40.11 13.64 -12.69
N GLU A 328 -39.81 14.86 -12.23
CA GLU A 328 -38.44 15.32 -11.92
C GLU A 328 -37.78 14.50 -10.80
N ASP A 329 -38.57 14.04 -9.83
CA ASP A 329 -38.09 13.19 -8.74
C ASP A 329 -37.58 11.83 -9.25
N ALA A 330 -38.16 11.29 -10.33
CA ALA A 330 -37.70 10.05 -10.93
C ALA A 330 -36.33 10.22 -11.62
N ALA A 331 -36.06 11.39 -12.23
CA ALA A 331 -34.77 11.69 -12.84
C ALA A 331 -33.65 11.87 -11.80
N ALA A 332 -33.96 12.49 -10.65
CA ALA A 332 -33.03 12.61 -9.52
C ALA A 332 -32.69 11.23 -8.93
N LEU A 333 -33.68 10.34 -8.81
CA LEU A 333 -33.48 8.97 -8.35
C LEU A 333 -32.65 8.13 -9.35
N ASP A 334 -32.84 8.31 -10.66
CA ASP A 334 -32.04 7.61 -11.68
C ASP A 334 -30.56 8.06 -11.65
N GLU A 335 -30.30 9.35 -11.44
CA GLU A 335 -28.93 9.85 -11.23
C GLU A 335 -28.32 9.27 -9.94
N GLN A 336 -29.09 9.18 -8.85
CA GLN A 336 -28.63 8.54 -7.61
C GLN A 336 -28.32 7.06 -7.80
N LEU A 337 -29.14 6.35 -8.57
CA LEU A 337 -28.90 4.96 -8.93
C LEU A 337 -27.60 4.82 -9.72
N ARG A 338 -27.37 5.70 -10.70
CA ARG A 338 -26.15 5.72 -11.52
C ARG A 338 -24.90 5.97 -10.68
N VAL A 339 -24.92 6.97 -9.81
CA VAL A 339 -23.79 7.30 -8.91
C VAL A 339 -23.50 6.12 -7.97
N THR A 340 -24.53 5.56 -7.33
CA THR A 340 -24.38 4.45 -6.38
C THR A 340 -23.81 3.20 -7.06
N ARG A 341 -24.26 2.89 -8.29
CA ARG A 341 -23.69 1.79 -9.10
C ARG A 341 -22.22 2.04 -9.45
N ASN A 342 -21.85 3.28 -9.79
CA ASN A 342 -20.46 3.64 -10.07
C ASN A 342 -19.57 3.51 -8.82
N GLN A 343 -20.05 3.94 -7.64
CA GLN A 343 -19.35 3.75 -6.37
C GLN A 343 -19.15 2.27 -6.04
N LEU A 344 -20.22 1.45 -6.16
CA LEU A 344 -20.12 0.00 -6.00
C LEU A 344 -19.09 -0.60 -6.95
N GLN A 345 -19.10 -0.17 -8.21
CA GLN A 345 -18.14 -0.67 -9.18
C GLN A 345 -16.70 -0.32 -8.79
N LYS A 346 -16.47 0.90 -8.29
CA LYS A 346 -15.16 1.34 -7.81
C LYS A 346 -14.71 0.56 -6.57
N LEU A 347 -15.63 0.28 -5.64
CA LEU A 347 -15.37 -0.59 -4.48
C LEU A 347 -14.89 -1.98 -4.94
N GLU A 348 -15.54 -2.58 -5.94
CA GLU A 348 -15.15 -3.88 -6.49
C GLU A 348 -13.75 -3.84 -7.13
N ASP A 349 -13.45 -2.79 -7.89
CA ASP A 349 -12.14 -2.63 -8.55
C ASP A 349 -11.01 -2.49 -7.52
N THR A 350 -11.18 -1.63 -6.52
CA THR A 350 -10.22 -1.44 -5.43
C THR A 350 -10.08 -2.69 -4.56
N TRP A 351 -11.16 -3.45 -4.34
CA TRP A 351 -11.10 -4.73 -3.64
C TRP A 351 -10.29 -5.77 -4.40
N GLN A 352 -10.40 -5.84 -5.72
CA GLN A 352 -9.60 -6.78 -6.52
C GLN A 352 -8.10 -6.50 -6.40
N GLY A 353 -7.69 -5.23 -6.46
CA GLY A 353 -6.31 -4.81 -6.21
C GLY A 353 -5.82 -5.16 -4.79
N SER A 354 -6.65 -4.85 -3.78
CA SER A 354 -6.34 -5.14 -2.37
C SER A 354 -6.26 -6.65 -2.08
N SER A 355 -7.20 -7.43 -2.61
CA SER A 355 -7.22 -8.90 -2.49
C SER A 355 -6.01 -9.53 -3.17
N ALA A 356 -5.60 -9.02 -4.34
CA ALA A 356 -4.38 -9.44 -5.02
C ALA A 356 -3.12 -9.13 -4.20
N ASN A 357 -3.05 -7.95 -3.58
CA ASN A 357 -1.97 -7.59 -2.64
C ASN A 357 -1.90 -8.58 -1.45
N PHE A 358 -3.03 -8.85 -0.79
CA PHE A 358 -3.09 -9.83 0.30
C PHE A 358 -2.65 -11.22 -0.15
N ASN A 359 -3.12 -11.69 -1.30
CA ASN A 359 -2.73 -12.99 -1.84
C ASN A 359 -1.23 -13.05 -2.16
N CYS A 360 -0.64 -11.96 -2.67
CA CYS A 360 0.79 -11.86 -2.91
C CYS A 360 1.59 -11.96 -1.59
N ASN A 361 1.16 -11.23 -0.55
CA ASN A 361 1.77 -11.31 0.78
C ASN A 361 1.62 -12.69 1.44
N ILE A 362 0.46 -13.34 1.31
CA ILE A 362 0.25 -14.72 1.81
C ILE A 362 1.13 -15.71 1.05
N ALA A 363 1.21 -15.60 -0.29
CA ALA A 363 2.09 -16.44 -1.09
C ALA A 363 3.56 -16.23 -0.72
N ALA A 364 3.98 -14.99 -0.48
CA ALA A 364 5.30 -14.67 0.04
C ALA A 364 5.55 -15.36 1.39
N ALA A 365 4.62 -15.27 2.34
CA ALA A 365 4.73 -15.93 3.64
C ALA A 365 4.87 -17.45 3.52
N VAL A 366 4.06 -18.07 2.65
CA VAL A 366 4.10 -19.52 2.39
C VAL A 366 5.43 -19.93 1.74
N LEU A 367 5.95 -19.15 0.79
CA LEU A 367 7.27 -19.39 0.18
C LEU A 367 8.39 -19.21 1.21
N LEU A 368 8.30 -18.21 2.07
CA LEU A 368 9.28 -17.98 3.14
C LEU A 368 9.30 -19.16 4.12
N MET A 369 8.12 -19.57 4.59
CA MET A 369 7.93 -20.71 5.49
C MET A 369 8.42 -22.02 4.87
N SER A 370 8.01 -22.30 3.64
CA SER A 370 8.37 -23.55 2.96
C SER A 370 9.84 -23.60 2.60
N GLY A 371 10.43 -22.51 2.09
CA GLY A 371 11.88 -22.40 1.86
C GLY A 371 12.67 -22.60 3.15
N PHE A 372 12.32 -21.88 4.23
CA PHE A 372 13.03 -22.01 5.49
C PHE A 372 12.91 -23.43 6.05
N THR A 373 11.72 -24.02 6.06
CA THR A 373 11.48 -25.37 6.59
C THR A 373 12.15 -26.45 5.73
N ALA A 374 12.10 -26.32 4.40
CA ALA A 374 12.80 -27.22 3.48
C ALA A 374 14.32 -27.21 3.71
N SER A 375 14.90 -26.05 4.04
CA SER A 375 16.33 -25.96 4.37
C SER A 375 16.73 -26.76 5.62
N LEU A 376 15.78 -27.03 6.53
CA LEU A 376 15.99 -27.81 7.75
C LEU A 376 15.77 -29.31 7.52
N LEU A 377 14.83 -29.68 6.65
CA LEU A 377 14.41 -31.07 6.46
C LEU A 377 15.19 -31.78 5.35
N ILE A 378 15.63 -31.05 4.31
CA ILE A 378 16.23 -31.65 3.13
C ILE A 378 17.75 -31.57 3.23
N SER A 379 18.40 -32.73 3.35
CA SER A 379 19.87 -32.84 3.49
C SER A 379 20.64 -32.88 2.17
N ALA A 380 19.98 -32.65 1.02
CA ALA A 380 20.65 -32.67 -0.27
C ALA A 380 21.61 -31.46 -0.42
N PRO A 381 22.80 -31.61 -1.05
CA PRO A 381 23.79 -30.53 -1.15
C PRO A 381 23.28 -29.23 -1.79
N ALA A 382 22.34 -29.34 -2.74
CA ALA A 382 21.70 -28.19 -3.39
C ALA A 382 20.46 -27.66 -2.64
N ALA A 383 19.96 -28.36 -1.62
CA ALA A 383 18.73 -27.98 -0.94
C ALA A 383 18.89 -26.65 -0.18
N GLY A 384 20.01 -26.46 0.53
CA GLY A 384 20.32 -25.20 1.22
C GLY A 384 20.26 -23.97 0.30
N PRO A 385 21.07 -23.88 -0.76
CA PRO A 385 21.09 -22.71 -1.64
C PRO A 385 19.74 -22.46 -2.32
N ILE A 386 19.05 -23.51 -2.80
CA ILE A 386 17.72 -23.37 -3.42
C ILE A 386 16.70 -22.85 -2.41
N SER A 387 16.67 -23.43 -1.21
CA SER A 387 15.70 -23.09 -0.17
C SER A 387 15.82 -21.63 0.28
N PHE A 388 17.04 -21.15 0.55
CA PHE A 388 17.24 -19.75 0.95
C PHE A 388 17.13 -18.76 -0.22
N PHE A 389 17.34 -19.21 -1.46
CA PHE A 389 17.00 -18.41 -2.64
C PHE A 389 15.48 -18.22 -2.75
N VAL A 390 14.68 -19.27 -2.50
CA VAL A 390 13.21 -19.15 -2.40
C VAL A 390 12.79 -18.18 -1.29
N CYS A 391 13.45 -18.21 -0.12
CA CYS A 391 13.21 -17.21 0.92
C CYS A 391 13.55 -15.78 0.45
N THR A 392 14.59 -15.61 -0.38
CA THR A 392 14.94 -14.30 -0.94
C THR A 392 13.86 -13.79 -1.90
N ILE A 393 13.32 -14.67 -2.77
CA ILE A 393 12.17 -14.36 -3.63
C ILE A 393 10.96 -13.97 -2.78
N ALA A 394 10.68 -14.71 -1.70
CA ALA A 394 9.58 -14.40 -0.80
C ALA A 394 9.68 -13.00 -0.19
N VAL A 395 10.86 -12.59 0.28
CA VAL A 395 11.05 -11.21 0.79
C VAL A 395 10.91 -10.17 -0.32
N ALA A 396 11.40 -10.46 -1.53
CA ALA A 396 11.20 -9.58 -2.68
C ALA A 396 9.71 -9.42 -3.07
N MET A 397 8.90 -10.46 -2.87
CA MET A 397 7.44 -10.40 -3.02
C MET A 397 6.80 -9.47 -2.00
N TYR A 398 7.16 -9.56 -0.71
CA TYR A 398 6.67 -8.61 0.31
C TYR A 398 6.97 -7.16 -0.09
N LEU A 399 8.20 -6.88 -0.54
CA LEU A 399 8.62 -5.55 -0.98
C LEU A 399 7.92 -5.07 -2.27
N SER A 400 7.36 -5.99 -3.06
CA SER A 400 6.74 -5.70 -4.36
C SER A 400 5.22 -5.90 -4.36
N ALA A 401 4.61 -6.23 -3.22
CA ALA A 401 3.20 -6.60 -3.11
C ALA A 401 2.27 -5.43 -3.51
N ASP A 402 2.61 -4.20 -3.13
CA ASP A 402 1.84 -3.00 -3.50
C ASP A 402 1.85 -2.76 -5.02
N LEU A 403 3.00 -2.97 -5.67
CA LEU A 403 3.12 -2.87 -7.13
C LEU A 403 2.31 -3.97 -7.84
N TYR A 404 2.25 -5.17 -7.26
CA TYR A 404 1.39 -6.25 -7.77
C TYR A 404 -0.10 -5.92 -7.63
N GLY A 405 -0.50 -5.37 -6.48
CA GLY A 405 -1.86 -4.90 -6.24
C GLY A 405 -2.28 -3.83 -7.27
N ASN A 406 -1.42 -2.84 -7.51
CA ASN A 406 -1.64 -1.79 -8.51
C ASN A 406 -1.73 -2.37 -9.93
N TYR A 407 -0.82 -3.28 -10.31
CA TYR A 407 -0.91 -4.00 -11.59
C TYR A 407 -2.26 -4.71 -11.76
N LYS A 408 -2.74 -5.40 -10.72
CA LYS A 408 -4.02 -6.09 -10.76
C LYS A 408 -5.21 -5.14 -10.81
N GLU A 409 -5.19 -4.07 -10.03
CA GLU A 409 -6.23 -3.03 -10.08
C GLU A 409 -6.35 -2.43 -11.49
N LYS A 410 -5.22 -2.21 -12.18
CA LYS A 410 -5.20 -1.71 -13.57
C LYS A 410 -5.71 -2.69 -14.61
N CYS A 411 -5.65 -4.00 -14.36
CA CYS A 411 -6.20 -5.00 -15.29
C CYS A 411 -7.73 -5.03 -15.30
N VAL A 412 -8.39 -4.69 -14.17
CA VAL A 412 -9.84 -4.89 -14.01
C VAL A 412 -10.67 -4.00 -14.95
N PRO A 413 -10.44 -2.68 -15.04
CA PRO A 413 -11.20 -1.83 -15.95
C PRO A 413 -11.02 -2.26 -17.40
N VAL A 414 -9.82 -2.71 -17.77
CA VAL A 414 -9.49 -3.14 -19.14
C VAL A 414 -10.22 -4.43 -19.52
N GLU A 415 -10.26 -5.41 -18.62
CA GLU A 415 -11.04 -6.63 -18.85
C GLU A 415 -12.54 -6.31 -19.00
N ARG A 416 -13.05 -5.30 -18.28
CA ARG A 416 -14.42 -4.79 -18.42
C ARG A 416 -14.64 -4.07 -19.75
N SER A 417 -13.81 -3.08 -20.10
CA SER A 417 -13.88 -2.33 -21.37
C SER A 417 -13.82 -3.27 -22.57
N ARG A 418 -12.98 -4.33 -22.49
CA ARG A 418 -12.92 -5.38 -23.52
C ARG A 418 -14.22 -6.18 -23.65
N ARG A 419 -14.88 -6.52 -22.54
CA ARG A 419 -16.18 -7.22 -22.57
C ARG A 419 -17.31 -6.34 -23.12
N LEU A 420 -17.25 -5.03 -22.85
CA LEU A 420 -18.25 -4.05 -23.30
C LEU A 420 -18.01 -3.52 -24.71
N GLY A 421 -16.90 -3.90 -25.37
CA GLY A 421 -16.55 -3.39 -26.70
C GLY A 421 -16.10 -1.93 -26.73
N LEU A 422 -15.88 -1.31 -25.56
CA LEU A 422 -15.47 0.11 -25.40
C LEU A 422 -13.95 0.26 -25.24
N PHE A 423 -13.20 -0.74 -25.68
CA PHE A 423 -11.77 -0.87 -25.40
C PHE A 423 -10.91 0.10 -26.21
N ASN A 424 -10.31 1.09 -25.55
CA ASN A 424 -9.25 1.90 -26.14
C ASN A 424 -7.90 1.19 -25.97
N ALA A 425 -7.53 0.39 -26.97
CA ALA A 425 -6.38 -0.51 -26.90
C ALA A 425 -5.06 0.17 -26.56
N ASN A 426 -4.81 1.39 -27.06
CA ASN A 426 -3.48 1.98 -26.99
C ASN A 426 -3.14 2.56 -25.60
N GLN A 427 -4.08 3.25 -24.96
CA GLN A 427 -3.84 3.88 -23.65
C GLN A 427 -3.94 2.85 -22.51
N GLU A 428 -4.96 2.00 -22.54
CA GLU A 428 -5.21 1.02 -21.48
C GLU A 428 -4.13 -0.07 -21.41
N LEU A 429 -3.63 -0.56 -22.55
CA LEU A 429 -2.52 -1.53 -22.57
C LEU A 429 -1.21 -0.92 -22.10
N LYS A 430 -0.98 0.37 -22.38
CA LYS A 430 0.22 1.08 -21.93
C LYS A 430 0.27 1.16 -20.41
N GLU A 431 -0.82 1.57 -19.76
CA GLU A 431 -0.88 1.65 -18.29
C GLU A 431 -0.67 0.27 -17.62
N ILE A 432 -1.25 -0.79 -18.18
CA ILE A 432 -1.02 -2.16 -17.70
C ILE A 432 0.44 -2.57 -17.85
N GLN A 433 1.04 -2.29 -19.01
CA GLN A 433 2.41 -2.67 -19.31
C GLN A 433 3.41 -1.93 -18.42
N GLU A 434 3.16 -0.65 -18.15
CA GLU A 434 3.94 0.16 -17.20
C GLU A 434 3.85 -0.42 -15.77
N ALA A 435 2.65 -0.73 -15.29
CA ALA A 435 2.46 -1.32 -13.96
C ALA A 435 3.11 -2.71 -13.85
N LYS A 436 2.98 -3.56 -14.88
CA LYS A 436 3.64 -4.87 -14.95
C LYS A 436 5.15 -4.75 -14.96
N SER A 437 5.70 -3.81 -15.74
CA SER A 437 7.13 -3.56 -15.85
C SER A 437 7.70 -3.06 -14.53
N ALA A 438 6.99 -2.16 -13.84
CA ALA A 438 7.36 -1.67 -12.51
C ALA A 438 7.41 -2.82 -11.49
N PHE A 439 6.37 -3.65 -11.43
CA PHE A 439 6.34 -4.83 -10.57
C PHE A 439 7.49 -5.81 -10.86
N THR A 440 7.68 -6.18 -12.13
CA THR A 440 8.72 -7.13 -12.56
C THR A 440 10.11 -6.60 -12.23
N THR A 441 10.35 -5.31 -12.50
CA THR A 441 11.61 -4.65 -12.18
C THR A 441 11.87 -4.65 -10.67
N SER A 442 10.86 -4.35 -9.86
CA SER A 442 10.96 -4.39 -8.40
C SER A 442 11.29 -5.79 -7.89
N MET A 443 10.62 -6.82 -8.39
CA MET A 443 10.88 -8.23 -8.04
C MET A 443 12.33 -8.63 -8.35
N VAL A 444 12.80 -8.35 -9.56
CA VAL A 444 14.18 -8.68 -9.97
C VAL A 444 15.20 -7.93 -9.13
N LYS A 445 15.02 -6.61 -8.94
CA LYS A 445 15.92 -5.79 -8.15
C LYS A 445 16.00 -6.27 -6.71
N ASN A 446 14.85 -6.48 -6.06
CA ASN A 446 14.78 -6.88 -4.66
C ASN A 446 15.25 -8.32 -4.42
N THR A 447 15.28 -9.17 -5.45
CA THR A 447 15.83 -10.52 -5.35
C THR A 447 17.34 -10.54 -5.58
N LEU A 448 17.81 -9.95 -6.68
CA LEU A 448 19.19 -10.14 -7.15
C LEU A 448 20.18 -9.09 -6.63
N MET A 449 19.79 -7.82 -6.56
CA MET A 449 20.75 -6.75 -6.23
C MET A 449 21.38 -6.93 -4.84
N PRO A 450 20.62 -7.25 -3.76
CA PRO A 450 21.24 -7.49 -2.46
C PRO A 450 22.22 -8.66 -2.48
N MET A 451 21.89 -9.75 -3.18
CA MET A 451 22.78 -10.89 -3.33
C MET A 451 24.06 -10.55 -4.08
N ILE A 452 23.96 -9.80 -5.18
CA ILE A 452 25.11 -9.33 -5.96
C ILE A 452 25.99 -8.44 -5.08
N PHE A 453 25.43 -7.44 -4.39
CA PHE A 453 26.20 -6.58 -3.49
C PHE A 453 26.89 -7.35 -2.39
N LEU A 454 26.21 -8.31 -1.76
CA LEU A 454 26.78 -9.14 -0.71
C LEU A 454 27.87 -10.07 -1.23
N ALA A 455 27.68 -10.68 -2.41
CA ALA A 455 28.69 -11.50 -3.07
C ALA A 455 29.93 -10.67 -3.41
N THR A 456 29.76 -9.52 -4.05
CA THR A 456 30.86 -8.59 -4.35
C THR A 456 31.53 -8.13 -3.07
N PHE A 457 30.78 -7.76 -2.03
CA PHE A 457 31.33 -7.32 -0.74
C PHE A 457 32.15 -8.41 -0.06
N SER A 458 31.68 -9.66 -0.12
CA SER A 458 32.38 -10.81 0.43
C SER A 458 33.72 -11.05 -0.27
N ALA A 459 33.79 -10.85 -1.59
CA ALA A 459 35.01 -10.97 -2.38
C ALA A 459 35.95 -9.75 -2.22
N SER A 460 35.40 -8.53 -2.32
CA SER A 460 36.16 -7.27 -2.29
C SER A 460 35.27 -6.10 -1.84
N ALA A 461 35.61 -5.49 -0.70
CA ALA A 461 34.86 -4.34 -0.18
C ALA A 461 34.94 -3.10 -1.10
N PRO A 462 36.11 -2.71 -1.64
CA PRO A 462 36.19 -1.58 -2.58
C PRO A 462 35.34 -1.78 -3.84
N ALA A 463 35.33 -3.00 -4.39
CA ALA A 463 34.51 -3.32 -5.56
C ALA A 463 33.01 -3.18 -5.27
N ALA A 464 32.57 -3.61 -4.08
CA ALA A 464 31.18 -3.47 -3.66
C ALA A 464 30.76 -2.00 -3.48
N VAL A 465 31.64 -1.17 -2.93
CA VAL A 465 31.41 0.28 -2.81
C VAL A 465 31.30 0.91 -4.20
N ALA A 466 32.21 0.58 -5.13
CA ALA A 466 32.14 1.08 -6.50
C ALA A 466 30.84 0.67 -7.19
N LEU A 467 30.45 -0.61 -7.08
CA LEU A 467 29.19 -1.11 -7.63
C LEU A 467 27.97 -0.40 -7.02
N PHE A 468 28.00 -0.14 -5.71
CA PHE A 468 26.93 0.57 -5.02
C PHE A 468 26.82 2.02 -5.51
N CYS A 469 27.93 2.74 -5.63
CA CYS A 469 27.96 4.09 -6.18
C CYS A 469 27.43 4.14 -7.63
N LEU A 470 27.83 3.19 -8.47
CA LEU A 470 27.33 3.08 -9.84
C LEU A 470 25.82 2.81 -9.88
N TYR A 471 25.33 1.92 -9.02
CA TYR A 471 23.91 1.60 -8.92
C TYR A 471 23.08 2.80 -8.45
N VAL A 472 23.50 3.47 -7.38
CA VAL A 472 22.83 4.68 -6.88
C VAL A 472 22.85 5.79 -7.93
N GLY A 473 23.98 5.99 -8.60
CA GLY A 473 24.08 6.96 -9.70
C GLY A 473 23.12 6.63 -10.85
N TYR A 474 23.03 5.36 -11.25
CA TYR A 474 22.08 4.90 -12.28
C TYR A 474 20.62 5.11 -11.87
N GLU A 475 20.22 4.72 -10.67
CA GLU A 475 18.83 4.90 -10.19
C GLU A 475 18.49 6.39 -10.06
N SER A 476 19.42 7.20 -9.58
CA SER A 476 19.24 8.66 -9.48
C SER A 476 19.07 9.29 -10.86
N TYR A 477 19.90 8.90 -11.83
CA TYR A 477 19.79 9.36 -13.21
C TYR A 477 18.48 8.93 -13.88
N LYS A 478 18.08 7.66 -13.70
CA LYS A 478 16.80 7.16 -14.20
C LYS A 478 15.61 7.91 -13.59
N GLY A 479 15.66 8.18 -12.29
CA GLY A 479 14.67 9.00 -11.59
C GLY A 479 14.58 10.41 -12.16
N PHE A 480 15.74 11.03 -12.41
CA PHE A 480 15.83 12.36 -13.03
C PHE A 480 15.23 12.38 -14.45
N GLN A 481 15.56 11.39 -15.30
CA GLN A 481 14.97 11.29 -16.65
C GLN A 481 13.46 11.08 -16.62
N ALA A 482 12.94 10.30 -15.67
CA ALA A 482 11.50 10.10 -15.52
C ALA A 482 10.77 11.39 -15.09
N GLN A 483 11.47 12.34 -14.46
CA GLN A 483 10.94 13.65 -14.10
C GLN A 483 11.06 14.68 -15.24
N HIS A 484 12.04 14.53 -16.13
CA HIS A 484 12.27 15.38 -17.29
C HIS A 484 12.30 14.56 -18.59
N PRO A 485 11.17 14.02 -19.05
CA PRO A 485 11.11 13.37 -20.36
C PRO A 485 11.51 14.39 -21.42
N LYS A 486 12.49 14.02 -22.27
CA LYS A 486 12.82 14.83 -23.44
C LYS A 486 11.54 15.00 -24.26
N LYS A 487 11.16 16.24 -24.58
CA LYS A 487 10.15 16.50 -25.61
C LYS A 487 10.71 15.92 -26.90
N ASP A 488 10.10 14.85 -27.41
CA ASP A 488 10.38 14.41 -28.76
C ASP A 488 10.05 15.59 -29.71
N PRO A 489 10.93 15.91 -30.68
CA PRO A 489 10.58 16.88 -31.70
C PRO A 489 9.33 16.38 -32.43
N ALA A 490 8.37 17.28 -32.63
CA ALA A 490 7.13 16.98 -33.35
C ALA A 490 7.46 16.28 -34.67
N PRO A 491 6.71 15.24 -35.08
CA PRO A 491 6.89 14.65 -36.39
C PRO A 491 6.65 15.74 -37.43
N ASP A 492 7.69 16.05 -38.21
CA ASP A 492 7.58 16.93 -39.36
C ASP A 492 6.40 16.46 -40.21
N SER A 493 5.47 17.37 -40.45
CA SER A 493 4.39 17.19 -41.41
C SER A 493 4.98 16.75 -42.72
N VAL A 494 4.73 15.50 -43.10
CA VAL A 494 5.01 15.02 -44.45
C VAL A 494 4.12 15.82 -45.39
N ASP A 495 4.74 16.77 -46.08
CA ASP A 495 4.15 17.57 -47.14
C ASP A 495 3.71 16.62 -48.27
N VAL A 496 2.41 16.37 -48.35
CA VAL A 496 1.79 15.66 -49.46
C VAL A 496 1.54 16.68 -50.56
N THR A 497 2.55 16.98 -51.38
CA THR A 497 2.33 17.53 -52.73
C THR A 497 3.53 17.33 -53.66
N THR A 498 3.22 17.04 -54.92
CA THR A 498 4.09 16.79 -56.10
C THR A 498 4.66 15.36 -56.16
N GLY A 499 4.53 14.56 -57.21
CA GLY A 499 3.96 14.75 -58.53
C GLY A 499 4.48 13.63 -59.45
N VAL A 500 3.58 12.74 -59.89
CA VAL A 500 3.52 12.04 -61.19
C VAL A 500 4.81 11.87 -62.04
N SER A 501 5.30 10.60 -62.11
CA SER A 501 5.75 9.80 -63.30
C SER A 501 7.03 10.21 -64.08
N PRO A 502 7.58 9.38 -65.03
CA PRO A 502 7.41 7.93 -65.31
C PRO A 502 8.75 7.15 -65.56
N GLN A 503 8.61 5.81 -65.65
CA GLN A 503 9.37 4.85 -66.50
C GLN A 503 10.88 4.62 -66.28
N MET A 504 11.25 3.42 -65.82
CA MET A 504 11.55 2.25 -66.67
C MET A 504 11.49 0.96 -65.84
#